data_AF-A0A5K1G104-F1
#
_entry.id   AF-A0A5K1G104-F1
#
_cell.length_a   1.000
_cell.length_b   1.000
_cell.length_c   1.000
_cell.angle_alpha   90.00
_cell.angle_beta   90.00
_cell.angle_gamma   90.00
#
_symmetry.space_group_name_H-M   'P 1'
#
loop_
_entity.id
_entity.type
_entity.pdbx_description
1 polymer ?
#
loop_
_entity_poly.entity_id
_entity_poly.type
_entity_poly.pdbx_seq_one_letter_code
_entity_poly.pdbx_strand_id
1 'polypeptide(L)' 'WMPVEEYAAQPFVQKRESMKKIADLILSKTSKNYTGFARMGVHSSTSVHSLYLNNRELMN' A
#
# COMPACT_ATOMS: atom_id res chain seq x y z
N TRP A 1 10.67 -16.04 5.47
CA TRP A 1 10.79 -14.59 5.20
C TRP A 1 11.72 -14.41 4.01
N MET A 2 11.38 -13.50 3.08
CA MET A 2 12.14 -13.23 1.86
C MET A 2 12.34 -11.71 1.73
N PRO A 3 13.54 -11.21 1.41
CA PRO A 3 13.76 -9.80 1.08
C PRO A 3 12.85 -9.34 -0.06
N VAL A 4 12.33 -8.12 0.04
CA VAL A 4 11.41 -7.58 -0.98
C VAL A 4 12.11 -7.44 -2.34
N GLU A 5 13.40 -7.16 -2.33
CA GLU A 5 14.25 -7.07 -3.51
C GLU A 5 14.40 -8.45 -4.19
N GLU A 6 14.56 -9.52 -3.40
CA GLU A 6 14.63 -10.89 -3.89
C GLU A 6 13.29 -11.34 -4.49
N TYR A 7 12.17 -10.99 -3.84
CA TYR A 7 10.84 -11.20 -4.37
C TYR A 7 10.62 -10.44 -5.69
N ALA A 8 10.99 -9.16 -5.73
CA ALA A 8 10.84 -8.32 -6.92
C ALA A 8 11.66 -8.84 -8.10
N ALA A 9 12.83 -9.42 -7.86
CA ALA A 9 13.70 -9.98 -8.90
C ALA A 9 13.20 -11.31 -9.51
N GLN A 10 12.15 -11.93 -8.95
CA GLN A 10 11.68 -13.23 -9.45
C GLN A 10 11.19 -13.14 -10.91
N PRO A 11 11.52 -14.14 -11.76
CA PRO A 11 11.10 -14.16 -13.17
C PRO A 11 9.58 -14.04 -13.36
N PHE A 12 8.79 -14.63 -12.47
CA PHE A 12 7.32 -14.52 -12.51
C PHE A 12 6.85 -13.07 -12.32
N VAL A 13 7.47 -12.34 -11.40
CA VAL A 13 7.15 -10.95 -11.07
C VAL A 13 7.52 -10.02 -12.22
N GLN A 14 8.70 -10.24 -12.82
CA GLN A 14 9.18 -9.43 -13.94
C GLN A 14 8.46 -9.70 -15.27
N LYS A 15 7.93 -10.92 -15.48
CA LYS A 15 7.25 -11.31 -16.73
C LYS A 15 5.85 -10.70 -16.89
N ARG A 16 5.21 -10.28 -15.79
CA ARG A 16 3.84 -9.75 -15.81
C ARG A 16 3.86 -8.29 -15.37
N GLU A 17 3.42 -7.39 -16.24
CA GLU A 17 3.40 -5.95 -15.96
C GLU A 17 2.63 -5.60 -14.68
N SER A 18 1.50 -6.28 -14.42
CA SER A 18 0.74 -6.09 -13.19
C SER A 18 1.52 -6.49 -11.94
N MET A 19 2.26 -7.60 -11.99
CA MET A 19 3.09 -8.05 -10.87
C MET A 19 4.28 -7.12 -10.66
N LYS A 20 4.91 -6.66 -11.74
CA LYS A 20 5.99 -5.67 -11.67
C LYS A 20 5.52 -4.37 -11.01
N LYS A 21 4.37 -3.82 -11.43
CA LYS A 21 3.77 -2.62 -10.81
C LYS A 21 3.50 -2.80 -9.31
N ILE A 22 3.02 -3.98 -8.90
CA ILE A 22 2.82 -4.31 -7.49
C ILE A 22 4.15 -4.36 -6.74
N ALA A 23 5.18 -5.00 -7.31
CA ALA A 23 6.51 -5.06 -6.70
C ALA A 23 7.14 -3.67 -6.54
N ASP A 24 7.07 -2.83 -7.58
CA ASP A 24 7.54 -1.44 -7.54
C ASP A 24 6.81 -0.62 -6.46
N LEU A 25 5.49 -0.81 -6.34
CA LEU A 25 4.68 -0.18 -5.30
C LEU A 25 5.15 -0.60 -3.89
N ILE A 26 5.37 -1.89 -3.66
CA ILE A 26 5.84 -2.39 -2.36
C ILE A 26 7.23 -1.83 -2.05
N LEU A 27 8.16 -1.87 -3.02
CA LEU A 27 9.50 -1.29 -2.86
C LEU A 27 9.44 0.19 -2.47
N SER A 28 8.57 0.97 -3.12
CA SER A 28 8.37 2.39 -2.79
C SER A 28 7.76 2.65 -1.40
N LYS A 29 7.00 1.69 -0.87
CA LYS A 29 6.47 1.73 0.49
C LYS A 29 7.56 1.50 1.53
N THR A 30 8.49 0.56 1.27
CA THR A 30 9.67 0.33 2.11
C THR A 30 10.61 1.54 2.15
N SER A 31 10.71 2.31 1.05
CA SER A 31 11.51 3.55 1.00
C SER A 31 10.82 4.78 1.61
N LYS A 32 9.70 4.61 2.33
CA LYS A 32 8.89 5.66 3.01
C LYS A 32 8.25 6.72 2.10
N ASN A 33 8.36 6.60 0.78
CA ASN A 33 7.80 7.58 -0.16
C ASN A 33 6.32 7.35 -0.48
N TYR A 34 5.81 6.14 -0.23
CA TYR A 34 4.41 5.80 -0.44
C TYR A 34 3.62 5.75 0.88
N THR A 35 2.73 6.73 1.08
CA THR A 35 1.90 6.88 2.30
C THR A 35 0.62 6.05 2.28
N GLY A 36 0.16 5.66 1.08
CA GLY A 36 -1.03 4.84 0.88
C GLY A 36 -2.31 5.42 1.50
N PHE A 37 -3.30 4.54 1.66
CA PHE A 37 -4.53 4.86 2.38
C PHE A 37 -4.48 4.26 3.79
N ALA A 38 -4.93 5.00 4.79
CA ALA A 38 -5.13 4.51 6.14
C ALA A 38 -6.60 4.38 6.48
N ARG A 39 -6.88 3.43 7.36
CA ARG A 39 -8.21 3.23 7.92
C ARG A 39 -8.50 4.33 8.94
N MET A 40 -9.62 5.01 8.74
CA MET A 40 -10.24 5.93 9.68
C MET A 40 -11.56 5.35 10.15
N GLY A 41 -11.75 5.29 11.47
CA GLY A 41 -13.05 4.98 12.07
C GLY A 41 -13.96 6.19 11.96
N VAL A 42 -15.18 6.00 11.45
CA VAL A 42 -16.19 7.05 11.36
C VAL A 42 -17.43 6.56 12.08
N HIS A 43 -17.97 7.39 12.97
CA HIS A 43 -19.20 7.10 13.70
C HIS A 43 -20.35 7.89 13.09
N SER A 44 -21.43 7.20 12.72
CA SER A 44 -22.73 7.80 12.47
C SER A 44 -23.57 7.73 13.76
N SER A 45 -24.75 8.34 13.76
CA SER A 45 -25.69 8.25 14.88
C SER A 45 -26.15 6.82 15.19
N THR A 46 -26.01 5.88 14.25
CA THR A 46 -26.56 4.52 14.36
C THR A 46 -25.54 3.41 14.08
N SER A 47 -24.33 3.73 13.60
CA SER A 47 -23.37 2.73 13.12
C SER A 47 -21.92 3.22 13.13
N VAL A 48 -20.99 2.25 13.15
CA VAL A 48 -19.55 2.48 12.98
C VAL A 48 -19.14 2.03 11.59
N HIS A 49 -18.43 2.90 10.89
CA HIS A 49 -17.91 2.67 9.55
C HIS A 49 -16.38 2.78 9.52
N SER A 50 -15.78 2.27 8.45
CA SER A 50 -14.34 2.41 8.21
C SER A 50 -14.15 2.99 6.83
N LEU A 51 -13.53 4.17 6.79
CA LEU A 51 -13.16 4.86 5.57
C LEU A 51 -11.66 4.69 5.35
N TYR A 52 -11.23 4.51 4.11
CA TYR A 52 -9.82 4.42 3.76
C TYR A 52 -9.44 5.68 2.99
N LEU A 53 -8.66 6.55 3.62
CA LEU A 53 -8.31 7.87 3.09
C LEU A 53 -6.80 8.03 2.94
N ASN A 54 -6.38 8.95 2.08
CA ASN A 54 -4.95 9.27 1.93
C ASN A 54 -4.40 9.88 3.22
N ASN A 55 -3.32 9.28 3.74
CA ASN A 55 -2.68 9.69 4.99
C ASN A 55 -2.18 11.14 5.01
N ARG A 56 -1.80 11.71 3.85
CA ARG A 56 -1.21 13.06 3.81
C ARG A 56 -2.21 14.18 4.12
N GLU A 57 -3.50 13.96 3.85
CA GLU A 57 -4.53 14.98 4.08
C GLU A 57 -5.16 14.90 5.47
N LEU A 58 -4.80 13.88 6.25
CA LEU A 58 -5.32 13.64 7.60
C LEU A 58 -4.45 14.22 8.72
N MET A 59 -3.21 14.63 8.42
CA MET A 59 -2.24 15.16 9.39
C MET A 59 -1.97 16.66 9.24
N ASN A 60 -2.80 17.38 8.47
CA ASN A 60 -2.86 18.84 8.44
C ASN A 60 -4.07 19.32 9.23
#